data_AF-A0A1V5LSU3-F1
#
_entry.id   AF-A0A1V5LSU3-F1
#
_cell.length_a   1.000
_cell.length_b   1.000
_cell.length_c   1.000
_cell.angle_alpha   90.00
_cell.angle_beta   90.00
_cell.angle_gamma   90.00
#
_symmetry.space_group_name_H-M   'P 1'
#
loop_
_entity.id
_entity.type
_entity.pdbx_description
1 polymer ?
#
loop_
_entity_poly.entity_id
_entity_poly.type
_entity_poly.pdbx_seq_one_letter_code
_entity_poly.pdbx_strand_id
1 'polypeptide(L)'
;MAAVPPHLRKLLDDSGASIVLSPNIIDRWPDTVKELDEEQEGETMAEAGGRIYGKEMCVYERAKIRSSMNLKEARAPKLIKQTVLNMCFQVVDDMQNISKSPELRKVYELDKQNVPDSLREKLATFIKEDDWGPRETCSELTGSMLGGSDDYTEDLYRCFPNTKKWLKAWLKI
;
A
#
# COMPACT_ATOMS: atom_id res chain seq x y z
N MET A 1 -0.75 -16.60 -7.08
CA MET A 1 -1.49 -15.68 -6.17
C MET A 1 -2.75 -16.37 -5.63
N ALA A 2 -2.62 -17.30 -4.68
CA ALA A 2 -3.78 -18.00 -4.09
C ALA A 2 -4.56 -17.17 -3.05
N ALA A 3 -4.01 -16.04 -2.60
CA ALA A 3 -4.59 -15.19 -1.56
C ALA A 3 -5.54 -14.10 -2.10
N VAL A 4 -5.57 -13.84 -3.41
CA VAL A 4 -6.41 -12.79 -4.01
C VAL A 4 -7.80 -13.38 -4.31
N PRO A 5 -8.91 -12.80 -3.80
CA PRO A 5 -10.25 -13.31 -4.09
C PRO A 5 -10.53 -13.41 -5.59
N PRO A 6 -11.24 -14.45 -6.08
CA PRO A 6 -11.40 -14.70 -7.52
C PRO A 6 -11.95 -13.51 -8.32
N HIS A 7 -12.91 -12.75 -7.75
CA HIS A 7 -13.47 -11.58 -8.42
C HIS A 7 -12.45 -10.44 -8.54
N LEU A 8 -11.63 -10.22 -7.51
CA LEU A 8 -10.55 -9.23 -7.53
C LEU A 8 -9.47 -9.62 -8.54
N ARG A 9 -9.13 -10.93 -8.56
CA ARG A 9 -8.19 -11.47 -9.53
C ARG A 9 -8.66 -11.27 -10.96
N LYS A 10 -9.95 -11.51 -11.23
CA LYS A 10 -10.55 -11.29 -12.55
C LYS A 10 -10.43 -9.82 -12.99
N LEU A 11 -10.73 -8.87 -12.11
CA LEU A 11 -10.60 -7.44 -12.40
C LEU A 11 -9.16 -7.07 -12.77
N LEU A 12 -8.17 -7.61 -12.05
CA LEU A 12 -6.76 -7.40 -12.34
C LEU A 12 -6.38 -8.01 -13.70
N ASP A 13 -6.74 -9.26 -13.96
CA ASP A 13 -6.42 -9.96 -15.21
C ASP A 13 -7.07 -9.25 -16.43
N ASP A 14 -8.34 -8.86 -16.34
CA ASP A 14 -9.07 -8.17 -17.41
C ASP A 14 -8.51 -6.75 -17.68
N SER A 15 -7.89 -6.12 -16.67
CA SER A 15 -7.42 -4.74 -16.77
C SER A 15 -6.13 -4.56 -17.56
N GLY A 16 -5.40 -5.66 -17.81
CA GLY A 16 -4.04 -5.64 -18.34
C GLY A 16 -2.99 -5.21 -17.32
N ALA A 17 -3.31 -5.23 -16.02
CA ALA A 17 -2.35 -4.92 -14.96
C ALA A 17 -1.24 -5.98 -14.89
N SER A 18 -0.04 -5.54 -14.53
CA SER A 18 1.14 -6.41 -14.43
C SER A 18 1.88 -6.15 -13.13
N ILE A 19 2.61 -7.17 -12.66
CA ILE A 19 3.52 -7.05 -11.53
C ILE A 19 4.93 -7.21 -12.08
N VAL A 20 5.77 -6.21 -11.84
CA VAL A 20 7.20 -6.25 -12.14
C VAL A 20 7.95 -6.32 -10.83
N LEU A 21 8.83 -7.30 -10.70
CA LEU A 21 9.61 -7.52 -9.48
C LEU A 21 11.08 -7.24 -9.81
N SER A 22 11.73 -6.38 -9.02
CA SER A 22 13.11 -5.96 -9.27
C SER A 22 13.87 -5.80 -7.95
N PRO A 23 15.21 -5.93 -7.95
CA PRO A 23 15.99 -5.71 -6.74
C PRO A 23 15.76 -4.32 -6.15
N ASN A 24 15.81 -3.28 -7.00
CA ASN A 24 15.53 -1.90 -6.60
C ASN A 24 14.98 -1.08 -7.78
N ILE A 25 14.49 0.13 -7.50
CA ILE A 25 13.99 1.06 -8.53
C ILE A 25 15.09 1.48 -9.54
N ILE A 26 16.36 1.53 -9.11
CA ILE A 26 17.48 1.94 -9.95
C ILE A 26 17.72 0.99 -11.13
N ASP A 27 17.30 -0.28 -11.04
CA ASP A 27 17.42 -1.25 -12.13
C ASP A 27 16.56 -0.85 -13.34
N ARG A 28 15.53 -0.04 -13.08
CA ARG A 28 14.57 0.42 -14.08
C ARG A 28 14.70 1.90 -14.39
N TRP A 29 14.97 2.72 -13.38
CA TRP A 29 15.23 4.16 -13.52
C TRP A 29 16.57 4.51 -12.89
N PRO A 30 17.69 4.31 -13.61
CA PRO A 30 19.03 4.53 -13.06
C PRO A 30 19.23 5.95 -12.51
N ASP A 31 18.55 6.95 -13.07
CA ASP A 31 18.67 8.34 -12.65
C ASP A 31 18.12 8.62 -11.25
N THR A 32 17.27 7.76 -10.68
CA THR A 32 16.79 7.93 -9.28
C THR A 32 17.92 7.80 -8.27
N VAL A 33 19.12 7.35 -8.69
CA VAL A 33 20.34 7.40 -7.87
C VAL A 33 20.71 8.83 -7.45
N LYS A 34 20.29 9.84 -8.23
CA LYS A 34 20.60 11.26 -8.00
C LYS A 34 19.66 11.92 -6.98
N GLU A 35 18.53 11.28 -6.65
CA GLU A 35 17.52 11.77 -5.69
C GLU A 35 17.87 11.39 -4.23
N LEU A 36 19.16 11.11 -3.96
CA LEU A 36 19.63 10.52 -2.72
C LEU A 36 20.54 11.50 -2.00
N ASP A 37 19.95 12.60 -1.57
CA ASP A 37 20.61 13.50 -0.63
C ASP A 37 20.48 12.92 0.79
N GLU A 38 21.57 12.92 1.55
CA GLU A 38 21.59 12.45 2.95
C GLU A 38 20.71 13.33 3.84
N GLU A 39 20.60 14.61 3.50
CA GLU A 39 19.89 15.64 4.28
C GLU A 39 18.37 15.61 4.06
N GLN A 40 17.88 14.80 3.11
CA GLN A 40 16.47 14.77 2.79
C GLN A 40 15.68 14.01 3.88
N GLU A 41 14.84 14.75 4.60
CA GLU A 41 13.85 14.19 5.51
C GLU A 41 12.79 13.39 4.71
N GLY A 42 12.48 12.18 5.18
CA GLY A 42 11.50 11.29 4.56
C GLY A 42 12.10 10.15 3.72
N GLU A 43 11.24 9.24 3.28
CA GLU A 43 11.62 8.10 2.45
C GLU A 43 11.89 8.55 1.00
N THR A 44 13.05 8.20 0.46
CA THR A 44 13.37 8.45 -0.96
C THR A 44 12.77 7.39 -1.88
N MET A 45 12.69 7.70 -3.18
CA MET A 45 12.22 6.76 -4.19
C MET A 45 12.98 5.43 -4.20
N ALA A 46 14.29 5.45 -3.92
CA ALA A 46 15.11 4.24 -3.86
C ALA A 46 14.99 3.46 -2.54
N GLU A 47 14.29 4.01 -1.55
CA GLU A 47 13.97 3.37 -0.28
C GLU A 47 12.58 2.72 -0.27
N ALA A 48 11.68 3.17 -1.16
CA ALA A 48 10.31 2.66 -1.27
C ALA A 48 10.24 1.16 -1.62
N GLY A 49 9.21 0.48 -1.10
CA GLY A 49 8.95 -0.96 -1.34
C GLY A 49 8.27 -1.27 -2.67
N GLY A 50 7.58 -0.30 -3.26
CA GLY A 50 6.90 -0.47 -4.53
C GLY A 50 6.27 0.82 -5.02
N ARG A 51 5.86 0.82 -6.29
CA ARG A 51 5.19 1.96 -6.93
C ARG A 51 4.36 1.50 -8.12
N ILE A 52 3.25 2.19 -8.35
CA ILE A 52 2.37 1.96 -9.49
C ILE A 52 2.68 3.00 -10.58
N TYR A 53 2.88 2.54 -11.81
CA TYR A 53 2.98 3.37 -13.01
C TYR A 53 1.86 2.98 -13.96
N GLY A 54 0.75 3.74 -13.95
CA GLY A 54 -0.46 3.35 -14.65
C GLY A 54 -1.07 2.08 -14.03
N LYS A 55 -0.98 0.95 -14.73
CA LYS A 55 -1.44 -0.37 -14.22
C LYS A 55 -0.29 -1.34 -13.93
N GLU A 56 0.94 -0.87 -14.06
CA GLU A 56 2.13 -1.66 -13.78
C GLU A 56 2.55 -1.45 -12.33
N MET A 57 2.48 -2.52 -11.55
CA MET A 57 2.84 -2.56 -10.14
C MET A 57 4.31 -3.00 -10.02
N CYS A 58 5.20 -2.02 -9.83
CA CYS A 58 6.62 -2.28 -9.63
C CYS A 58 6.88 -2.55 -8.14
N VAL A 59 7.42 -3.72 -7.83
CA VAL A 59 7.76 -4.18 -6.47
C VAL A 59 9.28 -4.26 -6.37
N TYR A 60 9.83 -3.66 -5.33
CA TYR A 60 11.27 -3.65 -5.10
C TYR A 60 11.62 -4.55 -3.91
N GLU A 61 12.54 -5.49 -4.11
CA GLU A 61 12.93 -6.43 -3.05
C GLU A 61 13.79 -5.78 -1.98
N ARG A 62 14.61 -4.79 -2.35
CA ARG A 62 15.60 -4.16 -1.48
C ARG A 62 15.51 -2.64 -1.54
N ALA A 63 15.69 -2.00 -0.38
CA ALA A 63 15.93 -0.56 -0.31
C ALA A 63 17.40 -0.27 -0.61
N LYS A 64 17.72 0.92 -1.10
CA LYS A 64 19.11 1.34 -1.26
C LYS A 64 19.70 1.84 0.07
N ILE A 65 21.03 1.72 0.21
CA ILE A 65 21.77 2.40 1.28
C ILE A 65 22.07 3.84 0.82
N ARG A 66 21.70 4.84 1.64
CA ARG A 66 22.04 6.26 1.36
C ARG A 66 23.55 6.40 1.19
N SER A 67 23.97 7.20 0.20
CA SER A 67 25.39 7.43 -0.14
C SER A 67 26.24 6.21 -0.50
N SER A 68 25.61 5.07 -0.82
CA SER A 68 26.31 3.88 -1.28
C SER A 68 25.66 3.31 -2.52
N MET A 69 26.42 2.70 -3.43
CA MET A 69 25.84 1.93 -4.54
C MET A 69 25.27 0.58 -4.09
N ASN A 70 25.39 0.23 -2.81
CA ASN A 70 24.91 -1.02 -2.26
C ASN A 70 23.42 -0.95 -1.89
N LEU A 71 22.77 -2.12 -1.95
CA LEU A 71 21.40 -2.33 -1.47
C LEU A 71 21.41 -2.87 -0.04
N LYS A 72 20.36 -2.58 0.72
CA LYS A 72 20.07 -3.21 2.01
C LYS A 72 19.68 -4.68 1.82
N GLU A 73 19.48 -5.37 2.93
CA GLU A 73 18.90 -6.71 2.92
C GLU A 73 17.53 -6.73 2.24
N ALA A 74 17.17 -7.90 1.72
CA ALA A 74 15.85 -8.12 1.16
C ALA A 74 14.78 -7.86 2.22
N ARG A 75 13.70 -7.18 1.80
CA ARG A 75 12.50 -6.99 2.62
C ARG A 75 11.94 -8.34 3.02
N ALA A 76 11.38 -8.41 4.22
CA ALA A 76 10.74 -9.63 4.68
C ALA A 76 9.64 -10.09 3.70
N PRO A 77 9.46 -11.40 3.45
CA PRO A 77 8.45 -11.88 2.51
C PRO A 77 7.03 -11.38 2.80
N LYS A 78 6.68 -11.20 4.09
CA LYS A 78 5.39 -10.64 4.50
C LYS A 78 5.20 -9.18 4.08
N LEU A 79 6.28 -8.39 4.11
CA LEU A 79 6.27 -6.99 3.68
C LEU A 79 6.15 -6.89 2.16
N ILE A 80 6.91 -7.70 1.41
CA ILE A 80 6.78 -7.77 -0.06
C ILE A 80 5.33 -8.15 -0.44
N LYS A 81 4.77 -9.15 0.26
CA LYS A 81 3.38 -9.55 0.06
C LYS A 81 2.40 -8.42 0.41
N GLN A 82 2.63 -7.67 1.49
CA GLN A 82 1.85 -6.49 1.86
C GLN A 82 1.85 -5.46 0.73
N THR A 83 3.03 -5.10 0.23
CA THR A 83 3.20 -4.14 -0.86
C THR A 83 2.48 -4.58 -2.15
N VAL A 84 2.62 -5.85 -2.55
CA VAL A 84 1.92 -6.38 -3.72
C VAL A 84 0.41 -6.27 -3.57
N LEU A 85 -0.13 -6.67 -2.42
CA LEU A 85 -1.57 -6.72 -2.22
C LEU A 85 -2.19 -5.33 -2.00
N ASN A 86 -1.46 -4.41 -1.36
CA ASN A 86 -1.81 -2.98 -1.32
C ASN A 86 -1.93 -2.45 -2.76
N MET A 87 -0.92 -2.64 -3.60
CA MET A 87 -0.95 -2.14 -4.97
C MET A 87 -2.05 -2.79 -5.82
N CYS A 88 -2.29 -4.09 -5.66
CA CYS A 88 -3.42 -4.78 -6.30
C CYS A 88 -4.76 -4.12 -5.94
N PHE A 89 -4.97 -3.75 -4.67
CA PHE A 89 -6.17 -3.01 -4.28
C PHE A 89 -6.20 -1.64 -4.95
N GLN A 90 -5.12 -0.87 -4.90
CA GLN A 90 -5.09 0.48 -5.49
C GLN A 90 -5.42 0.49 -6.98
N VAL A 91 -4.85 -0.44 -7.76
CA VAL A 91 -5.17 -0.59 -9.19
C VAL A 91 -6.65 -0.87 -9.42
N VAL A 92 -7.24 -1.71 -8.57
CA VAL A 92 -8.67 -2.03 -8.67
C VAL A 92 -9.54 -0.88 -8.19
N ASP A 93 -9.12 -0.16 -7.17
CA ASP A 93 -9.78 1.03 -6.67
C ASP A 93 -9.84 2.13 -7.72
N ASP A 94 -8.77 2.35 -8.47
CA ASP A 94 -8.74 3.29 -9.60
C ASP A 94 -9.77 2.94 -10.69
N MET A 95 -10.15 1.66 -10.82
CA MET A 95 -11.15 1.20 -11.78
C MET A 95 -12.57 1.16 -11.23
N GLN A 96 -12.73 0.97 -9.92
CA GLN A 96 -14.02 0.66 -9.29
C GLN A 96 -14.49 1.74 -8.30
N ASN A 97 -13.64 2.72 -7.98
CA ASN A 97 -13.90 3.81 -7.03
C ASN A 97 -14.40 3.31 -5.66
N ILE A 98 -13.80 2.23 -5.14
CA ILE A 98 -14.19 1.56 -3.90
C ILE A 98 -13.97 2.48 -2.71
N SER A 99 -12.79 3.11 -2.62
CA SER A 99 -12.41 4.07 -1.59
C SER A 99 -13.29 5.33 -1.60
N LYS A 100 -14.02 5.57 -2.69
CA LYS A 100 -14.92 6.71 -2.87
C LYS A 100 -16.40 6.36 -2.68
N SER A 101 -16.72 5.09 -2.40
CA SER A 101 -18.09 4.68 -2.05
C SER A 101 -18.60 5.50 -0.86
N PRO A 102 -19.81 6.10 -0.94
CA PRO A 102 -20.40 6.82 0.19
C PRO A 102 -20.55 5.94 1.44
N GLU A 103 -20.86 4.66 1.26
CA GLU A 103 -21.00 3.69 2.33
C GLU A 103 -19.68 3.42 3.04
N LEU A 104 -18.59 3.24 2.28
CA LEU A 104 -17.25 3.10 2.85
C LEU A 104 -16.80 4.40 3.53
N ARG A 105 -16.99 5.56 2.89
CA ARG A 105 -16.61 6.87 3.46
C ARG A 105 -17.26 7.11 4.81
N LYS A 106 -18.54 6.75 4.97
CA LYS A 106 -19.24 6.88 6.24
C LYS A 106 -18.57 6.09 7.37
N VAL A 107 -18.15 4.84 7.12
CA VAL A 107 -17.50 4.01 8.15
C VAL A 107 -16.05 4.41 8.38
N TYR A 108 -15.35 4.87 7.34
CA TYR A 108 -14.00 5.40 7.43
C TYR A 108 -13.94 6.66 8.28
N GLU A 109 -14.83 7.64 8.06
CA GLU A 109 -14.86 8.87 8.85
C GLU A 109 -15.18 8.60 10.32
N LEU A 110 -16.08 7.64 10.59
CA LEU A 110 -16.37 7.21 11.95
C LEU A 110 -15.13 6.62 12.64
N ASP A 111 -14.39 5.75 11.95
CA ASP A 111 -13.16 5.15 12.48
C ASP A 111 -12.06 6.21 12.70
N LYS A 112 -11.85 7.08 11.71
CA LYS A 112 -10.87 8.18 11.72
C LYS A 112 -11.06 9.13 12.90
N GLN A 113 -12.31 9.48 13.23
CA GLN A 113 -12.63 10.33 14.38
C GLN A 113 -12.21 9.73 15.73
N ASN A 114 -12.06 8.40 15.80
CA ASN A 114 -11.71 7.67 17.01
C ASN A 114 -10.21 7.31 17.09
N VAL A 115 -9.38 7.77 16.13
CA VAL A 115 -7.93 7.55 16.17
C VAL A 115 -7.33 8.32 17.36
N PRO A 116 -6.67 7.64 18.32
CA PRO A 116 -6.05 8.28 19.47
C PRO A 116 -4.96 9.28 19.05
N ASP A 117 -4.84 10.39 19.77
CA ASP A 117 -3.83 11.43 19.51
C ASP A 117 -2.41 10.88 19.43
N SER A 118 -2.08 9.90 20.28
CA SER A 118 -0.77 9.24 20.30
C SER A 118 -0.42 8.45 19.03
N LEU A 119 -1.40 8.15 18.17
CA LEU A 119 -1.19 7.45 16.90
C LEU A 119 -1.34 8.36 15.69
N ARG A 120 -1.80 9.60 15.85
CA ARG A 120 -2.12 10.48 14.72
C ARG A 120 -0.91 10.79 13.85
N GLU A 121 0.25 10.98 14.44
CA GLU A 121 1.50 11.19 13.70
C GLU A 121 1.90 9.95 12.90
N LYS A 122 1.94 8.78 13.55
CA LYS A 122 2.26 7.51 12.90
C LYS A 122 1.28 7.19 11.75
N LEU A 123 0.00 7.50 11.95
CA LEU A 123 -1.07 7.20 11.00
C LEU A 123 -1.41 8.37 10.07
N ALA A 124 -0.58 9.42 10.00
CA ALA A 124 -0.88 10.66 9.28
C ALA A 124 -1.31 10.43 7.83
N THR A 125 -0.66 9.50 7.13
CA THR A 125 -1.01 9.12 5.75
C THR A 125 -2.42 8.55 5.62
N PHE A 126 -2.85 7.76 6.61
CA PHE A 126 -4.13 7.05 6.62
C PHE A 126 -5.31 7.94 7.06
N ILE A 127 -5.04 9.04 7.75
CA ILE A 127 -6.05 9.97 8.27
C ILE A 127 -6.12 11.29 7.49
N LYS A 128 -5.54 11.37 6.29
CA LYS A 128 -5.67 12.57 5.45
C LYS A 128 -7.15 12.89 5.17
N GLU A 129 -7.44 14.18 4.97
CA GLU A 129 -8.80 14.68 4.73
C GLU A 129 -9.28 14.48 3.28
N ASP A 130 -8.35 14.26 2.36
CA ASP A 130 -8.65 14.09 0.94
C ASP A 130 -8.88 12.61 0.58
N ASP A 131 -8.96 12.31 -0.73
CA ASP A 131 -9.13 10.95 -1.24
C ASP A 131 -7.98 10.00 -0.88
N TRP A 132 -6.83 10.53 -0.43
CA TRP A 132 -5.64 9.74 -0.12
C TRP A 132 -5.82 8.90 1.13
N GLY A 133 -6.37 9.48 2.21
CA GLY A 133 -6.54 8.80 3.49
C GLY A 133 -7.30 7.47 3.40
N PRO A 134 -8.53 7.45 2.88
CA PRO A 134 -9.31 6.22 2.73
C PRO A 134 -8.72 5.29 1.68
N ARG A 135 -8.12 5.80 0.59
CA ARG A 135 -7.43 4.96 -0.40
C ARG A 135 -6.32 4.13 0.26
N GLU A 136 -5.40 4.80 0.97
CA GLU A 136 -4.28 4.15 1.65
C GLU A 136 -4.75 3.23 2.79
N THR A 137 -5.77 3.65 3.54
CA THR A 137 -6.34 2.81 4.61
C THR A 137 -6.93 1.53 4.02
N CYS A 138 -7.67 1.63 2.92
CA CYS A 138 -8.28 0.45 2.30
C CYS A 138 -7.24 -0.47 1.65
N SER A 139 -6.20 0.08 1.03
CA SER A 139 -5.14 -0.71 0.42
C SER A 139 -4.32 -1.46 1.46
N GLU A 140 -3.95 -0.82 2.58
CA GLU A 140 -3.22 -1.47 3.67
C GLU A 140 -4.05 -2.54 4.39
N LEU A 141 -5.32 -2.24 4.69
CA LEU A 141 -6.23 -3.23 5.27
C LEU A 141 -6.43 -4.42 4.33
N THR A 142 -6.57 -4.18 3.02
CA THR A 142 -6.69 -5.28 2.05
C THR A 142 -5.43 -6.12 2.01
N GLY A 143 -4.26 -5.49 1.97
CA GLY A 143 -2.98 -6.20 1.96
C GLY A 143 -2.82 -7.14 3.15
N SER A 144 -3.16 -6.63 4.33
CA SER A 144 -3.00 -7.38 5.58
C SER A 144 -4.04 -8.48 5.73
N MET A 145 -5.30 -8.24 5.33
CA MET A 145 -6.36 -9.25 5.38
C MET A 145 -6.09 -10.43 4.43
N LEU A 146 -5.40 -10.18 3.32
CA LEU A 146 -4.98 -11.22 2.37
C LEU A 146 -3.60 -11.83 2.74
N GLY A 147 -3.09 -11.47 3.93
CA GLY A 147 -1.99 -12.12 4.62
C GLY A 147 -0.61 -11.53 4.33
N GLY A 148 -0.52 -10.25 3.95
CA GLY A 148 0.65 -9.43 4.17
C GLY A 148 0.68 -8.88 5.61
N SER A 149 1.76 -8.20 5.98
CA SER A 149 1.82 -7.40 7.21
C SER A 149 3.02 -6.46 7.19
N ASP A 150 2.88 -5.34 7.88
CA ASP A 150 3.91 -4.33 8.12
C ASP A 150 3.72 -3.66 9.50
N ASP A 151 4.43 -2.56 9.73
CA ASP A 151 4.44 -1.84 11.00
C ASP A 151 3.14 -1.06 11.30
N TYR A 152 2.23 -0.93 10.32
CA TYR A 152 0.94 -0.24 10.47
C TYR A 152 -0.22 -1.21 10.70
N THR A 153 -0.05 -2.48 10.34
CA THR A 153 -1.13 -3.49 10.28
C THR A 153 -1.96 -3.57 11.57
N GLU A 154 -1.33 -3.72 12.73
CA GLU A 154 -2.05 -3.85 14.01
C GLU A 154 -2.77 -2.56 14.43
N ASP A 155 -2.13 -1.41 14.20
CA ASP A 155 -2.72 -0.11 14.51
C ASP A 155 -3.93 0.18 13.62
N LEU A 156 -3.84 -0.12 12.33
CA LEU A 156 -4.97 0.03 11.40
C LEU A 156 -6.11 -0.93 11.74
N TYR A 157 -5.82 -2.17 12.15
CA TYR A 157 -6.86 -3.10 12.60
C TYR A 157 -7.59 -2.61 13.85
N ARG A 158 -6.86 -1.97 14.76
CA ARG A 158 -7.43 -1.38 15.99
C ARG A 158 -8.22 -0.11 15.69
N CYS A 159 -7.70 0.78 14.85
CA CYS A 159 -8.26 2.10 14.60
C CYS A 159 -9.35 2.12 13.53
N PHE A 160 -9.35 1.16 12.59
CA PHE A 160 -10.31 1.11 11.47
C PHE A 160 -11.17 -0.17 11.44
N PRO A 161 -11.83 -0.55 12.55
CA PRO A 161 -12.58 -1.80 12.62
C PRO A 161 -13.83 -1.81 11.72
N ASN A 162 -14.51 -0.68 11.54
CA ASN A 162 -15.72 -0.61 10.71
C ASN A 162 -15.38 -0.63 9.22
N THR A 163 -14.33 0.10 8.83
CA THR A 163 -13.75 0.10 7.49
C THR A 163 -13.29 -1.29 7.10
N LYS A 164 -12.54 -1.96 8.00
CA LYS A 164 -12.14 -3.36 7.84
C LYS A 164 -13.35 -4.27 7.62
N LYS A 165 -14.39 -4.15 8.45
CA LYS A 165 -15.62 -4.96 8.32
C LYS A 165 -16.30 -4.75 6.97
N TRP A 166 -16.40 -3.51 6.50
CA TRP A 166 -16.97 -3.19 5.19
C TRP A 166 -16.13 -3.80 4.06
N LEU A 167 -14.80 -3.63 4.11
CA LEU A 167 -13.88 -4.16 3.10
C LEU A 167 -13.92 -5.69 3.06
N LYS A 168 -14.00 -6.37 4.20
CA LYS A 168 -14.20 -7.83 4.24
C LYS A 168 -15.44 -8.26 3.46
N ALA A 169 -16.56 -7.57 3.65
CA ALA A 169 -17.79 -7.86 2.94
C ALA A 169 -17.65 -7.64 1.43
N TRP A 170 -16.98 -6.55 1.02
CA TRP A 170 -16.70 -6.25 -0.39
C TRP A 170 -15.76 -7.30 -1.02
N LEU A 171 -14.69 -7.65 -0.32
CA LEU A 171 -13.69 -8.66 -0.72
C LEU A 171 -14.22 -10.09 -0.67
N LYS A 172 -15.35 -10.33 0.01
CA LYS A 172 -15.98 -11.65 0.22
C LYS A 172 -15.05 -12.63 0.97
N ILE A 173 -14.50 -12.18 2.10
CA ILE A 173 -13.58 -12.93 3.01
C ILE A 173 -13.97 -12.80 4.50
#